data_AF-A0A7T5ET00-F1
#
_entry.id   AF-A0A7T5ET00-F1
#
_cell.length_a   1.000
_cell.length_b   1.000
_cell.length_c   1.000
_cell.angle_alpha   90.00
_cell.angle_beta   90.00
_cell.angle_gamma   90.00
#
_symmetry.space_group_name_H-M   'P 1'
#
loop_
_entity.id
_entity.type
_entity.pdbx_description
1 polymer ?
#
loop_
_entity_poly.entity_id
_entity_poly.type
_entity_poly.pdbx_seq_one_letter_code
_entity_poly.pdbx_strand_id
1 'polypeptide(L)'
;MCLVSFEALSASTYSRHRGGILVSYFNNRRKPSSEYVYADTVIWQCSRCNCWSRKEFIYVDDPSCPMCKSKMNQEAKLIRVD
;
A
#
# COMPACT_ATOMS: atom_id res chain seq x y z
N MET A 1 12.80 6.75 21.58
CA MET A 1 13.16 5.97 20.38
C MET A 1 13.79 6.93 19.40
N CYS A 2 15.07 6.68 19.14
CA CYS A 2 16.00 7.63 18.57
C CYS A 2 15.81 7.77 17.06
N LEU A 3 15.94 9.01 16.62
CA LEU A 3 16.35 9.40 15.27
C LEU A 3 17.70 8.74 14.95
N VAL A 4 17.79 8.02 13.82
CA VAL A 4 19.03 7.93 13.05
C VAL A 4 18.71 8.06 11.56
N SER A 5 19.21 9.15 11.00
CA SER A 5 19.35 9.42 9.59
C SER A 5 20.57 8.67 9.03
N PHE A 6 20.57 8.54 7.69
CA PHE A 6 21.73 8.71 6.80
C PHE A 6 22.82 7.62 6.69
N GLU A 7 23.17 7.36 5.43
CA GLU A 7 24.41 6.77 4.89
C GLU A 7 24.64 5.25 5.07
N ALA A 8 24.58 4.48 3.99
CA ALA A 8 25.63 4.23 2.99
C ALA A 8 26.56 3.08 3.42
N LEU A 9 26.99 2.31 2.41
CA LEU A 9 27.94 1.18 2.44
C LEU A 9 27.34 -0.20 2.71
N SER A 10 27.00 -0.91 1.64
CA SER A 10 27.28 -2.34 1.58
C SER A 10 28.18 -2.63 0.39
N ALA A 11 29.48 -2.65 0.68
CA ALA A 11 30.48 -3.32 -0.13
C ALA A 11 30.05 -4.77 -0.37
N SER A 12 30.28 -5.29 -1.58
CA SER A 12 30.40 -6.73 -1.79
C SER A 12 31.43 -7.02 -2.88
N THR A 13 32.62 -7.35 -2.38
CA THR A 13 33.52 -8.41 -2.84
C THR A 13 34.01 -8.36 -4.28
N TYR A 14 35.25 -7.88 -4.39
CA TYR A 14 36.22 -8.17 -5.43
C TYR A 14 36.33 -9.69 -5.71
N SER A 15 36.17 -10.10 -6.97
CA SER A 15 36.57 -11.43 -7.44
C SER A 15 37.34 -11.29 -8.75
N ARG A 16 38.65 -11.57 -8.70
CA ARG A 16 39.55 -11.66 -9.86
C ARG A 16 39.25 -12.94 -10.63
N HIS A 17 38.68 -12.82 -11.83
CA HIS A 17 38.77 -13.87 -12.84
C HIS A 17 39.46 -13.32 -14.09
N ARG A 18 40.45 -14.09 -14.58
CA ARG A 18 41.21 -13.84 -15.80
C ARG A 18 40.27 -13.67 -17.00
N GLY A 19 40.50 -12.60 -17.76
CA GLY A 19 40.21 -12.52 -19.20
C GLY A 19 38.76 -12.71 -19.63
N GLY A 20 38.02 -11.60 -19.72
CA GLY A 20 36.76 -11.53 -20.44
C GLY A 20 35.97 -10.29 -20.05
N ILE A 21 35.77 -9.35 -20.97
CA ILE A 21 34.87 -8.22 -20.77
C ILE A 21 33.44 -8.76 -20.89
N LEU A 22 32.87 -9.25 -19.79
CA LEU A 22 31.44 -9.49 -19.70
C LEU A 22 30.76 -8.15 -19.41
N VAL A 23 30.28 -7.50 -20.48
CA VAL A 23 29.39 -6.33 -20.36
C VAL A 23 28.04 -6.85 -19.84
N SER A 24 27.84 -6.82 -18.53
CA SER A 24 26.55 -7.08 -17.93
C SER A 24 25.62 -5.88 -18.17
N TYR A 25 24.78 -6.00 -19.20
CA TYR A 25 23.66 -5.08 -19.42
C TYR A 25 22.62 -5.29 -18.32
N PHE A 26 22.80 -4.63 -17.17
CA PHE A 26 21.74 -4.49 -16.17
C PHE A 26 20.66 -3.57 -16.76
N ASN A 27 19.69 -4.18 -17.45
CA ASN A 27 18.49 -3.52 -17.92
C ASN A 27 17.66 -3.04 -16.71
N ASN A 28 17.90 -1.80 -16.28
CA ASN A 28 17.06 -1.05 -15.36
C ASN A 28 15.71 -0.73 -16.05
N ARG A 29 14.86 -1.75 -16.28
CA ARG A 29 13.45 -1.52 -16.60
C ARG A 29 12.79 -0.95 -15.34
N ARG A 30 12.81 0.38 -15.21
CA ARG A 30 11.92 1.09 -14.29
C ARG A 30 10.50 0.69 -14.71
N LYS A 31 9.82 -0.13 -13.91
CA LYS A 31 8.38 -0.34 -14.09
C LYS A 31 7.74 1.05 -14.07
N PRO A 32 6.92 1.41 -15.07
CA PRO A 32 6.20 2.67 -15.01
C PRO A 32 5.46 2.70 -13.67
N SER A 33 5.59 3.81 -12.93
CA SER A 33 4.82 4.01 -11.71
C SER A 33 3.35 3.93 -12.10
N SER A 34 2.65 2.87 -11.69
CA SER A 34 1.21 2.83 -11.88
C SER A 34 0.64 3.97 -11.06
N GLU A 35 0.01 4.94 -11.72
CA GLU A 35 -0.73 5.98 -11.04
C GLU A 35 -1.90 5.33 -10.29
N TYR A 36 -2.01 5.61 -9.00
CA TYR A 36 -3.12 5.13 -8.20
C TYR A 36 -4.33 6.02 -8.44
N VAL A 37 -5.43 5.43 -8.89
CA VAL A 37 -6.69 6.15 -9.09
C VAL A 37 -7.42 6.19 -7.75
N TYR A 38 -7.85 7.38 -7.36
CA TYR A 38 -8.67 7.59 -6.17
C TYR A 38 -10.04 8.09 -6.60
N ALA A 39 -11.08 7.55 -5.98
CA ALA A 39 -12.46 7.95 -6.23
C ALA A 39 -13.25 8.02 -4.91
N ASP A 40 -14.21 8.93 -4.86
CA ASP A 40 -15.17 8.99 -3.76
C ASP A 40 -16.08 7.76 -3.81
N THR A 41 -16.00 6.94 -2.77
CA THR A 41 -16.80 5.73 -2.63
C THR A 41 -17.66 5.82 -1.38
N VAL A 42 -18.90 5.36 -1.47
CA VAL A 42 -19.77 5.27 -0.30
C VAL A 42 -19.31 4.09 0.55
N ILE A 43 -18.98 4.38 1.80
CA ILE A 43 -18.49 3.42 2.77
C ILE A 43 -19.43 3.34 3.97
N TRP A 44 -19.38 2.21 4.66
CA TRP A 44 -19.83 2.06 6.04
C TRP A 44 -18.67 2.41 6.96
N GLN A 45 -18.77 3.48 7.73
CA GLN A 45 -17.78 3.92 8.71
C GLN A 45 -18.30 3.61 10.12
N CYS A 46 -17.50 2.92 10.94
CA CYS A 46 -17.88 2.66 12.32
C CYS A 46 -17.81 3.94 13.16
N SER A 47 -18.81 4.12 14.03
CA SER A 47 -18.92 5.26 14.96
C SER A 47 -17.98 5.20 16.16
N ARG A 48 -17.40 4.03 16.47
CA ARG A 48 -16.58 3.82 17.69
C ARG A 48 -15.15 3.38 17.42
N CYS A 49 -14.82 2.96 16.20
CA CYS A 49 -13.47 2.57 15.82
C CYS A 49 -13.17 2.95 14.37
N ASN A 50 -11.92 2.79 13.95
CA ASN A 50 -11.46 3.15 12.61
C ASN A 50 -11.80 2.08 11.53
N CYS A 51 -12.72 1.17 11.83
CA CYS A 51 -13.17 0.16 10.87
C CYS A 51 -14.14 0.78 9.86
N TRP A 52 -13.92 0.47 8.59
CA TRP A 52 -14.85 0.80 7.53
C TRP A 52 -14.86 -0.30 6.45
N SER A 53 -15.95 -0.35 5.69
CA SER A 53 -16.10 -1.24 4.55
C SER A 53 -16.78 -0.50 3.40
N ARG A 54 -16.61 -0.95 2.15
CA ARG A 54 -17.37 -0.37 1.04
C ARG A 54 -18.83 -0.78 1.15
N LYS A 55 -19.76 0.13 0.83
CA LYS A 55 -21.20 -0.14 0.84
C LYS A 55 -21.56 -1.30 -0.10
N GLU A 56 -20.89 -1.39 -1.24
CA GLU A 56 -21.09 -2.42 -2.28
C GLU A 56 -20.89 -3.86 -1.80
N PHE A 57 -20.12 -4.08 -0.73
CA PHE A 57 -19.87 -5.42 -0.20
C PHE A 57 -20.85 -5.83 0.91
N ILE A 58 -21.77 -4.93 1.30
CA ILE A 58 -22.71 -5.15 2.40
C ILE A 58 -24.13 -4.97 1.87
N TYR A 59 -24.88 -6.08 1.82
CA TYR A 59 -26.26 -6.12 1.33
C TYR A 59 -27.32 -5.84 2.40
N VAL A 60 -26.91 -5.55 3.63
CA VAL A 60 -27.82 -5.20 4.75
C VAL A 60 -27.85 -3.69 4.96
N ASP A 61 -29.03 -3.16 5.28
CA ASP A 61 -29.25 -1.72 5.43
C ASP A 61 -28.67 -1.11 6.72
N ASP A 62 -28.44 -1.91 7.77
CA ASP A 62 -27.83 -1.44 9.03
C ASP A 62 -26.80 -2.47 9.53
N PRO A 63 -25.58 -2.48 8.96
CA PRO A 63 -24.54 -3.38 9.40
C PRO A 63 -23.97 -2.96 10.76
N SER A 64 -23.76 -3.96 11.61
CA SER A 64 -22.95 -3.80 12.81
C SER A 64 -21.46 -4.03 12.50
N CYS A 65 -20.59 -3.23 13.11
CA CYS A 65 -19.15 -3.33 12.92
C CYS A 65 -18.63 -4.72 13.38
N PRO A 66 -17.90 -5.47 12.54
CA PRO A 66 -17.41 -6.81 12.89
C PRO A 66 -16.36 -6.79 14.00
N MET A 67 -15.67 -5.65 14.19
CA MET A 67 -14.61 -5.51 15.19
C MET A 67 -15.12 -5.18 16.59
N CYS A 68 -16.17 -4.37 16.69
CA CYS A 68 -16.65 -3.84 17.98
C CYS A 68 -18.17 -3.89 18.16
N LYS A 69 -18.91 -4.50 17.23
CA LYS A 69 -20.36 -4.69 17.24
C LYS A 69 -21.18 -3.39 17.34
N SER A 70 -20.55 -2.26 17.07
CA SER A 70 -21.18 -0.95 17.16
C SER A 70 -21.80 -0.54 15.83
N LYS A 71 -22.72 0.43 15.86
CA LYS A 71 -23.39 0.92 14.65
C LYS A 71 -22.40 1.51 13.64
N MET A 72 -22.69 1.30 12.36
CA MET A 72 -21.96 1.90 11.25
C MET A 72 -22.84 2.96 10.56
N ASN A 73 -22.22 4.03 10.10
CA ASN A 73 -22.89 5.12 9.38
C ASN A 73 -22.38 5.16 7.93
N GLN A 74 -23.21 5.61 7.00
CA GLN A 74 -22.77 5.82 5.62
C GLN A 74 -22.03 7.15 5.49
N GLU A 75 -20.88 7.13 4.83
CA GLU A 75 -20.07 8.31 4.56
C GLU A 75 -19.40 8.17 3.18
N ALA A 76 -19.10 9.28 2.51
CA ALA A 76 -18.26 9.26 1.31
C ALA A 76 -16.79 9.38 1.72
N LYS A 77 -15.95 8.45 1.26
CA LYS A 77 -14.50 8.52 1.48
C LYS A 77 -13.76 8.37 0.17
N LEU A 78 -12.75 9.22 -0.01
CA LEU A 78 -11.81 9.16 -1.12
C LEU A 78 -10.86 7.98 -0.89
N ILE A 79 -11.11 6.86 -1.57
CA ILE A 79 -10.34 5.62 -1.43
C ILE A 79 -9.66 5.28 -2.75
N ARG A 80 -8.56 4.53 -2.65
CA ARG A 80 -7.92 3.96 -3.83
C ARG A 80 -8.85 2.93 -4.44
N VAL A 81 -9.11 3.10 -5.74
CA VAL A 81 -9.80 2.13 -6.58
C VAL A 81 -8.74 1.46 -7.45
N ASP A 82 -8.72 0.13 -7.44
CA ASP A 82 -7.86 -0.70 -8.27
C ASP A 82 -8.73 -1.43 -9.30
#